data_AF-A0A7C7Q9H2-F1
#
_entry.id   AF-A0A7C7Q9H2-F1
#
_cell.length_a   1.000
_cell.length_b   1.000
_cell.length_c   1.000
_cell.angle_alpha   90.00
_cell.angle_beta   90.00
_cell.angle_gamma   90.00
#
_symmetry.space_group_name_H-M   'P 1'
#
loop_
_entity.id
_entity.type
_entity.pdbx_description
1 polymer ?
#
loop_
_entity_poly.entity_id
_entity_poly.type
_entity_poly.pdbx_seq_one_letter_code
_entity_poly.pdbx_strand_id
1 'polypeptide(L)'
;MALKFIIFDLDDTLYPRDSGLMQEVGRRIQTWLCDHLGVTWEEAIVLRREYFHRYGTTMGGLIAEHDVDVHDYLVFVHDIPVEEYLESNPALDAMLASIPLRKAVYTNSTAEYGWRVLRALGVADHFERVIGIEEVGLRNKPYRDAYERMLALLDAQGPECILVEDAARNLRPAKALGMTTVLVDAEPGEGVDFVVESVLEVGRVVAQMLNPKAQNSTPKSRVSTDKVVSLAEAAALVHDGDTLALGGMTLYRRPVAFVRALLQREQPPRDLTLLCFTAGFESDLLVGAGLVGRVRTCYFGLEAFGLAPMFAQAATAGTLEVVEETEASLAFGLRATLAGVGFMPGRGWLGTDLLKVRPD
;
A
#
# COMPACT_ATOMS: atom_id res chain seq x y z
N MET A 1 29.44 3.90 8.14
CA MET A 1 29.14 3.32 9.46
C MET A 1 28.29 2.08 9.24
N ALA A 2 28.36 1.10 10.14
CA ALA A 2 27.55 -0.11 10.04
C ALA A 2 26.18 0.11 10.67
N LEU A 3 25.12 -0.40 10.05
CA LEU A 3 23.78 -0.40 10.62
C LEU A 3 23.75 -1.25 11.88
N LYS A 4 23.12 -0.75 12.95
CA LYS A 4 22.97 -1.42 14.25
C LYS A 4 21.53 -1.84 14.51
N PHE A 5 20.59 -0.94 14.22
CA PHE A 5 19.19 -1.10 14.56
C PHE A 5 18.29 -1.02 13.33
N ILE A 6 17.23 -1.82 13.37
CA ILE A 6 16.00 -1.54 12.64
C ILE A 6 14.89 -1.27 13.66
N ILE A 7 14.18 -0.18 13.45
CA ILE A 7 13.15 0.32 14.34
C ILE A 7 11.84 0.27 13.57
N PHE A 8 10.83 -0.38 14.15
CA PHE A 8 9.51 -0.51 13.56
C PHE A 8 8.54 0.38 14.31
N ASP A 9 7.72 1.14 13.58
CA ASP A 9 6.43 1.50 14.13
C ASP A 9 5.57 0.26 14.36
N LEU A 10 4.58 0.38 15.24
CA LEU A 10 3.72 -0.72 15.64
C LEU A 10 2.41 -0.73 14.85
N ASP A 11 1.61 0.32 15.05
CA ASP A 11 0.21 0.38 14.69
C ASP A 11 0.06 0.61 13.20
N ASP A 12 -0.70 -0.24 12.50
CA ASP A 12 -0.83 -0.22 11.03
C ASP A 12 0.48 -0.53 10.25
N THR A 13 1.60 -0.78 10.95
CA THR A 13 2.90 -1.15 10.37
C THR A 13 3.19 -2.65 10.52
N LEU A 14 3.22 -3.18 11.74
CA LEU A 14 3.52 -4.61 11.99
C LEU A 14 2.30 -5.53 11.77
N TYR A 15 1.12 -4.94 11.64
CA TYR A 15 -0.13 -5.61 11.32
C TYR A 15 -0.94 -4.70 10.39
N PRO A 16 -1.85 -5.26 9.57
CA PRO A 16 -2.54 -4.49 8.55
C PRO A 16 -3.63 -3.57 9.14
N ARG A 17 -3.89 -2.44 8.44
CA ARG A 17 -4.91 -1.44 8.80
C ARG A 17 -6.33 -2.00 8.95
N ASP A 18 -6.63 -3.09 8.26
CA ASP A 18 -7.95 -3.71 8.22
C ASP A 18 -8.19 -4.73 9.35
N SER A 19 -7.22 -4.92 10.27
CA SER A 19 -7.37 -5.74 11.48
C SER A 19 -8.50 -5.29 12.41
N GLY A 20 -8.94 -4.04 12.30
CA GLY A 20 -9.97 -3.46 13.16
C GLY A 20 -9.47 -2.97 14.52
N LEU A 21 -8.23 -3.30 14.92
CA LEU A 21 -7.67 -2.90 16.22
C LEU A 21 -7.63 -1.37 16.38
N MET A 22 -7.14 -0.65 15.36
CA MET A 22 -7.09 0.81 15.39
C MET A 22 -8.47 1.48 15.30
N GLN A 23 -9.47 0.78 14.78
CA GLN A 23 -10.85 1.25 14.80
C GLN A 23 -11.40 1.21 16.23
N GLU A 24 -11.11 0.14 16.98
CA GLU A 24 -11.48 0.02 18.39
C GLU A 24 -10.73 1.02 19.28
N VAL A 25 -9.41 1.20 19.09
CA VAL A 25 -8.64 2.28 19.73
C VAL A 25 -9.32 3.62 19.48
N GLY A 26 -9.70 3.88 18.22
CA GLY A 26 -10.42 5.09 17.85
C GLY A 26 -11.76 5.26 18.57
N ARG A 27 -12.54 4.18 18.70
CA ARG A 27 -13.82 4.18 19.42
C ARG A 27 -13.63 4.50 20.90
N ARG A 28 -12.63 3.90 21.55
CA ARG A 28 -12.31 4.17 22.96
C ARG A 28 -11.86 5.61 23.18
N ILE A 29 -11.04 6.17 22.29
CA ILE A 29 -10.68 7.60 22.34
C ILE A 29 -11.95 8.47 22.30
N GLN A 30 -12.92 8.16 21.44
CA GLN A 30 -14.18 8.91 21.37
C GLN A 30 -15.00 8.77 22.65
N THR A 31 -15.15 7.54 23.17
CA THR A 31 -15.83 7.30 24.45
C THR A 31 -15.20 8.12 25.58
N TRP A 32 -13.86 8.10 25.69
CA TRP A 32 -13.16 8.86 26.71
C TRP A 32 -13.43 10.37 26.60
N LEU A 33 -13.39 10.92 25.38
CA LEU A 33 -13.69 12.34 25.15
C LEU A 33 -15.12 12.70 25.56
N CYS A 34 -16.10 11.87 25.20
CA CYS A 34 -17.49 12.11 25.60
C CYS A 34 -17.64 12.12 27.12
N ASP A 35 -17.06 11.11 27.79
CA ASP A 35 -17.22 10.91 29.23
C ASP A 35 -16.48 11.98 30.05
N HIS A 36 -15.29 12.42 29.60
CA HIS A 36 -14.42 13.32 30.38
C HIS A 36 -14.55 14.79 29.99
N LEU A 37 -14.86 15.10 28.73
CA LEU A 37 -15.03 16.48 28.25
C LEU A 37 -16.50 16.89 28.13
N GLY A 38 -17.44 15.95 28.32
CA GLY A 38 -18.88 16.22 28.23
C GLY A 38 -19.37 16.59 26.83
N VAL A 39 -18.60 16.22 25.79
CA VAL A 39 -18.94 16.47 24.39
C VAL A 39 -19.81 15.34 23.83
N THR A 40 -20.59 15.64 22.80
CA THR A 40 -21.34 14.63 22.03
C THR A 40 -20.39 13.78 21.19
N TRP A 41 -20.88 12.64 20.71
CA TRP A 41 -20.11 11.73 19.86
C TRP A 41 -19.64 12.40 18.57
N GLU A 42 -20.50 13.20 17.94
CA GLU A 42 -20.19 13.97 16.74
C GLU A 42 -19.13 15.06 17.02
N GLU A 43 -19.24 15.75 18.15
CA GLU A 43 -18.23 16.72 18.59
C GLU A 43 -16.88 16.04 18.87
N ALA A 44 -16.88 14.85 19.50
CA ALA A 44 -15.66 14.07 19.73
C ALA A 44 -14.97 13.68 18.41
N ILE A 45 -15.72 13.32 17.36
CA ILE A 45 -15.16 13.06 16.02
C ILE A 45 -14.46 14.31 15.47
N VAL A 46 -15.13 15.48 15.55
CA VAL A 46 -14.57 16.75 15.06
C VAL A 46 -13.32 17.13 15.85
N LEU A 47 -13.38 17.03 17.18
CA LEU A 47 -12.30 17.37 18.09
C LEU A 47 -11.06 16.50 17.86
N ARG A 48 -11.24 15.20 17.66
CA ARG A 48 -10.12 14.29 17.31
C ARG A 48 -9.42 14.72 16.02
N ARG A 49 -10.20 15.08 15.00
CA ARG A 49 -9.63 15.53 13.72
C ARG A 49 -8.87 16.84 13.88
N GLU A 50 -9.40 17.77 14.67
CA GLU A 50 -8.72 19.03 14.99
C GLU A 50 -7.41 18.77 15.74
N TYR A 51 -7.44 17.95 16.78
CA TYR A 51 -6.25 17.62 17.58
C TYR A 51 -5.19 16.92 16.78
N PHE A 52 -5.58 15.97 15.93
CA PHE A 52 -4.66 15.34 15.01
C PHE A 52 -3.99 16.33 14.05
N HIS A 53 -4.75 17.30 13.52
CA HIS A 53 -4.21 18.31 12.61
C HIS A 53 -3.26 19.28 13.33
N ARG A 54 -3.61 19.75 14.52
CA ARG A 54 -2.84 20.78 15.25
C ARG A 54 -1.67 20.21 16.05
N TYR A 55 -1.83 19.01 16.63
CA TYR A 55 -0.91 18.42 17.61
C TYR A 55 -0.38 17.03 17.19
N GLY A 56 -0.80 16.51 16.03
CA GLY A 56 -0.35 15.23 15.47
C GLY A 56 -1.09 14.01 16.01
N THR A 57 -1.66 14.08 17.22
CA THR A 57 -2.45 13.03 17.87
C THR A 57 -3.58 13.65 18.72
N THR A 58 -4.61 12.86 19.05
CA THR A 58 -5.63 13.30 20.02
C THR A 58 -5.03 13.60 21.39
N MET A 59 -4.14 12.72 21.87
CA MET A 59 -3.45 12.89 23.15
C MET A 59 -2.65 14.20 23.20
N GLY A 60 -1.96 14.56 22.12
CA GLY A 60 -1.23 15.83 22.04
C GLY A 60 -2.14 17.05 22.23
N GLY A 61 -3.37 17.00 21.71
CA GLY A 61 -4.37 18.05 21.93
C GLY A 61 -4.93 18.05 23.36
N LEU A 62 -5.14 16.87 23.94
CA LEU A 62 -5.53 16.75 25.34
C LEU A 62 -4.49 17.37 26.28
N ILE A 63 -3.21 17.05 26.09
CA ILE A 63 -2.10 17.63 26.89
C ILE A 63 -2.01 19.15 26.71
N ALA A 64 -2.23 19.65 25.48
CA ALA A 64 -2.04 21.05 25.17
C ALA A 64 -3.21 21.94 25.64
N GLU A 65 -4.43 21.41 25.63
CA GLU A 65 -5.65 22.22 25.83
C GLU A 65 -6.42 21.87 27.11
N HIS A 66 -6.12 20.76 27.77
CA HIS A 66 -6.86 20.29 28.94
C HIS A 66 -5.92 19.85 30.07
N ASP A 67 -6.38 20.02 31.31
CA ASP A 67 -5.70 19.50 32.49
C ASP A 67 -6.18 18.06 32.75
N VAL A 68 -5.62 17.12 31.99
CA VAL A 68 -6.01 15.70 32.03
C VAL A 68 -4.89 14.83 32.60
N ASP A 69 -5.28 13.77 33.30
CA ASP A 69 -4.35 12.70 33.61
C ASP A 69 -4.09 11.85 32.36
N VAL A 70 -2.92 12.06 31.75
CA VAL A 70 -2.51 11.36 30.52
C VAL A 70 -2.35 9.86 30.77
N HIS A 71 -1.94 9.46 31.98
CA HIS A 71 -1.78 8.05 32.30
C HIS A 71 -3.15 7.35 32.35
N ASP A 72 -4.15 7.96 32.98
CA ASP A 72 -5.53 7.45 32.97
C ASP A 72 -6.08 7.33 31.54
N TYR A 73 -5.88 8.35 30.71
CA TYR A 73 -6.24 8.31 29.29
C TYR A 73 -5.59 7.13 28.55
N LEU A 74 -4.29 6.92 28.74
CA LEU A 74 -3.53 5.86 28.06
C LEU A 74 -3.95 4.47 28.53
N VAL A 75 -4.20 4.28 29.83
CA VAL A 75 -4.75 3.03 30.39
C VAL A 75 -6.12 2.76 29.81
N PHE A 76 -7.01 3.75 29.79
CA PHE A 76 -8.35 3.60 29.25
C PHE A 76 -8.33 3.25 27.77
N VAL A 77 -7.58 3.98 26.94
CA VAL A 77 -7.61 3.78 25.48
C VAL A 77 -6.98 2.45 25.06
N HIS A 78 -5.98 1.95 25.79
CA HIS A 78 -5.28 0.69 25.47
C HIS A 78 -5.81 -0.55 26.18
N ASP A 79 -6.83 -0.41 27.03
CA ASP A 79 -7.56 -1.53 27.64
C ASP A 79 -8.49 -2.21 26.61
N ILE A 80 -7.88 -2.86 25.63
CA ILE A 80 -8.52 -3.55 24.50
C ILE A 80 -8.07 -5.01 24.51
N PRO A 81 -8.95 -6.00 24.31
CA PRO A 81 -8.53 -7.40 24.13
C PRO A 81 -7.86 -7.58 22.75
N VAL A 82 -6.56 -7.31 22.65
CA VAL A 82 -5.81 -7.30 21.37
C VAL A 82 -5.89 -8.65 20.63
N GLU A 83 -6.02 -9.74 21.36
CA GLU A 83 -6.13 -11.11 20.85
C GLU A 83 -7.45 -11.38 20.11
N GLU A 84 -8.46 -10.52 20.25
CA GLU A 84 -9.71 -10.59 19.46
C GLU A 84 -9.53 -10.01 18.05
N TYR A 85 -8.48 -9.21 17.83
CA TYR A 85 -8.21 -8.52 16.56
C TYR A 85 -6.97 -9.06 15.84
N LEU A 86 -6.04 -9.66 16.58
CA LEU A 86 -4.75 -10.08 16.07
C LEU A 86 -4.50 -11.56 16.34
N GLU A 87 -3.97 -12.23 15.33
CA GLU A 87 -3.51 -13.61 15.39
C GLU A 87 -1.99 -13.68 15.19
N SER A 88 -1.40 -14.80 15.62
CA SER A 88 0.02 -15.08 15.36
C SER A 88 0.31 -15.04 13.86
N ASN A 89 1.42 -14.41 13.49
CA ASN A 89 1.82 -14.23 12.09
C ASN A 89 3.17 -14.90 11.80
N PRO A 90 3.18 -16.18 11.39
CA PRO A 90 4.41 -16.91 11.08
C PRO A 90 5.23 -16.31 9.94
N ALA A 91 4.60 -15.60 9.00
CA ALA A 91 5.32 -14.94 7.92
C ALA A 91 6.09 -13.71 8.42
N LEU A 92 5.49 -12.95 9.34
CA LEU A 92 6.14 -11.83 10.02
C LEU A 92 7.30 -12.33 10.89
N ASP A 93 7.08 -13.40 11.66
CA ASP A 93 8.11 -14.06 12.47
C ASP A 93 9.34 -14.45 11.62
N ALA A 94 9.10 -15.16 10.51
CA ALA A 94 10.18 -15.56 9.59
C ALA A 94 10.90 -14.34 8.97
N MET A 95 10.17 -13.29 8.61
CA MET A 95 10.76 -12.06 8.07
C MET A 95 11.66 -11.38 9.11
N LEU A 96 11.19 -11.21 10.35
CA LEU A 96 11.97 -10.63 11.43
C LEU A 96 13.21 -11.47 11.74
N ALA A 97 13.08 -12.81 11.77
CA ALA A 97 14.20 -13.72 11.97
C ALA A 97 15.31 -13.55 10.91
N SER A 98 14.93 -13.20 9.67
CA SER A 98 15.87 -13.00 8.56
C SER A 98 16.75 -11.75 8.69
N ILE A 99 16.35 -10.77 9.52
CA ILE A 99 17.04 -9.48 9.64
C ILE A 99 18.14 -9.57 10.71
N PRO A 100 19.44 -9.43 10.35
CA PRO A 100 20.56 -9.57 11.28
C PRO A 100 20.89 -8.25 12.01
N LEU A 101 19.86 -7.45 12.30
CA LEU A 101 19.97 -6.19 13.05
C LEU A 101 19.22 -6.33 14.37
N ARG A 102 19.61 -5.53 15.37
CA ARG A 102 18.85 -5.38 16.62
C ARG A 102 17.53 -4.71 16.30
N LYS A 103 16.45 -5.13 16.95
CA LYS A 103 15.10 -4.68 16.62
C LYS A 103 14.48 -3.97 17.81
N ALA A 104 13.88 -2.83 17.55
CA ALA A 104 13.10 -2.08 18.52
C ALA A 104 11.77 -1.65 17.90
N VAL A 105 10.78 -1.43 18.74
CA VAL A 105 9.53 -0.75 18.36
C VAL A 105 9.57 0.70 18.84
N TYR A 106 9.06 1.62 18.02
CA TYR A 106 8.83 3.01 18.40
C TYR A 106 7.40 3.46 18.03
N THR A 107 6.54 3.61 19.04
CA THR A 107 5.10 3.88 18.87
C THR A 107 4.65 5.13 19.64
N ASN A 108 3.55 5.76 19.19
CA ASN A 108 2.84 6.81 19.94
C ASN A 108 1.95 6.22 21.07
N SER A 109 1.89 4.90 21.20
CA SER A 109 1.18 4.16 22.24
C SER A 109 2.10 3.86 23.44
N THR A 110 1.60 3.19 24.48
CA THR A 110 2.45 2.80 25.63
C THR A 110 3.32 1.59 25.29
N ALA A 111 4.45 1.43 25.97
CA ALA A 111 5.29 0.26 25.79
C ALA A 111 4.58 -1.04 26.22
N GLU A 112 3.76 -0.97 27.28
CA GLU A 112 2.94 -2.10 27.72
C GLU A 112 1.99 -2.57 26.62
N TYR A 113 1.25 -1.65 25.99
CA TYR A 113 0.38 -1.96 24.86
C TYR A 113 1.16 -2.57 23.70
N GLY A 114 2.31 -1.99 23.35
CA GLY A 114 3.17 -2.51 22.30
C GLY A 114 3.61 -3.95 22.56
N TRP A 115 4.01 -4.28 23.79
CA TRP A 115 4.36 -5.67 24.14
C TRP A 115 3.17 -6.63 24.04
N ARG A 116 1.95 -6.19 24.37
CA ARG A 116 0.75 -7.02 24.23
C ARG A 116 0.46 -7.32 22.75
N VAL A 117 0.53 -6.31 21.89
CA VAL A 117 0.40 -6.47 20.43
C VAL A 117 1.46 -7.43 19.87
N LEU A 118 2.74 -7.25 20.24
CA LEU A 118 3.82 -8.12 19.76
C LEU A 118 3.64 -9.59 20.20
N ARG A 119 3.10 -9.83 21.39
CA ARG A 119 2.79 -11.19 21.88
C ARG A 119 1.62 -11.80 21.11
N ALA A 120 0.56 -11.05 20.87
CA ALA A 120 -0.58 -11.51 20.07
C ALA A 120 -0.15 -11.91 18.64
N LEU A 121 0.74 -11.12 18.04
CA LEU A 121 1.34 -11.41 16.73
C LEU A 121 2.36 -12.55 16.75
N GLY A 122 2.77 -13.04 17.93
CA GLY A 122 3.74 -14.12 18.08
C GLY A 122 5.18 -13.74 17.76
N VAL A 123 5.55 -12.45 17.84
CA VAL A 123 6.87 -11.94 17.41
C VAL A 123 7.63 -11.17 18.49
N ALA A 124 7.15 -11.16 19.73
CA ALA A 124 7.76 -10.43 20.84
C ALA A 124 9.25 -10.74 21.04
N ASP A 125 9.66 -12.00 20.88
CA ASP A 125 11.04 -12.44 21.13
C ASP A 125 12.07 -11.85 20.13
N HIS A 126 11.62 -11.27 19.02
CA HIS A 126 12.50 -10.58 18.08
C HIS A 126 12.96 -9.22 18.55
N PHE A 127 12.20 -8.57 19.45
CA PHE A 127 12.40 -7.18 19.83
C PHE A 127 13.15 -7.09 21.15
N GLU A 128 14.18 -6.24 21.18
CA GLU A 128 14.92 -5.95 22.42
C GLU A 128 14.19 -4.91 23.27
N ARG A 129 13.45 -4.00 22.63
CA ARG A 129 12.83 -2.86 23.28
C ARG A 129 11.57 -2.39 22.57
N VAL A 130 10.57 -2.00 23.35
CA VAL A 130 9.46 -1.17 22.91
C VAL A 130 9.66 0.20 23.54
N ILE A 131 9.71 1.24 22.72
CA ILE A 131 9.80 2.65 23.13
C ILE A 131 8.43 3.26 22.85
N GLY A 132 7.64 3.43 23.90
CA GLY A 132 6.35 4.08 23.83
C GLY A 132 6.46 5.57 24.13
N ILE A 133 5.29 6.18 24.25
CA ILE A 133 5.11 7.61 24.45
C ILE A 133 5.61 8.11 25.81
N GLU A 134 5.52 7.29 26.85
CA GLU A 134 5.97 7.63 28.21
C GLU A 134 7.50 7.67 28.29
N GLU A 135 8.19 6.75 27.60
CA GLU A 135 9.67 6.69 27.57
C GLU A 135 10.31 7.92 26.93
N VAL A 136 9.61 8.56 26.00
CA VAL A 136 10.08 9.78 25.31
C VAL A 136 9.56 11.07 25.97
N GLY A 137 8.97 10.99 27.15
CA GLY A 137 8.50 12.14 27.92
C GLY A 137 7.23 12.78 27.34
N LEU A 138 6.30 11.94 26.88
CA LEU A 138 4.98 12.33 26.36
C LEU A 138 5.01 13.23 25.11
N ARG A 139 6.10 13.17 24.34
CA ARG A 139 6.19 13.83 23.03
C ARG A 139 5.99 12.83 21.92
N ASN A 140 4.98 13.04 21.10
CA ASN A 140 4.62 12.13 20.02
C ASN A 140 5.43 12.36 18.73
N LYS A 141 5.46 11.33 17.88
CA LYS A 141 5.76 11.49 16.46
C LYS A 141 4.79 12.52 15.85
N PRO A 142 5.24 13.48 15.00
CA PRO A 142 6.53 13.56 14.33
C PRO A 142 7.52 14.60 14.93
N TYR A 143 7.41 14.97 16.21
CA TYR A 143 8.31 15.98 16.79
C TYR A 143 9.75 15.47 16.90
N ARG A 144 10.73 16.24 16.39
CA ARG A 144 12.14 15.84 16.28
C ARG A 144 12.77 15.39 17.60
N ASP A 145 12.45 16.07 18.70
CA ASP A 145 12.99 15.77 20.03
C ASP A 145 12.53 14.40 20.56
N ALA A 146 11.38 13.90 20.13
CA ALA A 146 10.94 12.54 20.43
C ALA A 146 11.85 11.49 19.76
N TYR A 147 12.31 11.74 18.53
CA TYR A 147 13.27 10.87 17.83
C TYR A 147 14.66 10.94 18.46
N GLU A 148 15.12 12.12 18.88
CA GLU A 148 16.40 12.30 19.59
C GLU A 148 16.41 11.52 20.91
N ARG A 149 15.29 11.53 21.66
CA ARG A 149 15.13 10.72 22.87
C ARG A 149 15.11 9.22 22.58
N MET A 150 14.38 8.80 21.55
CA MET A 150 14.36 7.39 21.11
C MET A 150 15.78 6.90 20.76
N LEU A 151 16.55 7.68 19.99
CA LEU A 151 17.94 7.35 19.65
C LEU A 151 18.84 7.28 20.89
N ALA A 152 18.67 8.21 21.85
CA ALA A 152 19.41 8.19 23.11
C ALA A 152 19.09 6.95 23.95
N LEU A 153 17.83 6.49 23.99
CA LEU A 153 17.43 5.26 24.67
C LEU A 153 18.03 4.00 24.04
N LEU A 154 18.28 4.04 22.73
CA LEU A 154 18.92 2.93 21.99
C LEU A 154 20.45 2.99 21.99
N ASP A 155 21.05 4.06 22.53
CA ASP A 155 22.49 4.34 22.39
C ASP A 155 22.96 4.27 20.92
N ALA A 156 22.18 4.91 20.05
CA ALA A 156 22.38 4.86 18.59
C ALA A 156 22.38 6.26 17.97
N GLN A 157 23.04 6.40 16.83
CA GLN A 157 22.97 7.59 15.99
C GLN A 157 22.09 7.31 14.77
N GLY A 158 21.45 8.35 14.23
CA GLY A 158 20.54 8.19 13.09
C GLY A 158 21.13 7.40 11.91
N PRO A 159 22.37 7.68 11.44
CA PRO A 159 23.03 6.89 10.38
C PRO A 159 23.26 5.41 10.67
N GLU A 160 23.03 4.95 11.90
CA GLU A 160 23.15 3.55 12.32
C GLU A 160 21.79 2.84 12.34
N CYS A 161 20.71 3.54 11.98
CA CYS A 161 19.33 3.08 12.16
C CYS A 161 18.52 3.09 10.86
N ILE A 162 17.66 2.09 10.75
CA ILE A 162 16.54 2.05 9.79
C ILE A 162 15.24 2.33 10.56
N LEU A 163 14.36 3.18 10.04
CA LEU A 163 12.99 3.32 10.52
C LEU A 163 11.99 2.79 9.50
N VAL A 164 11.10 1.90 9.95
CA VAL A 164 9.99 1.33 9.17
C VAL A 164 8.67 1.90 9.72
N GLU A 165 7.82 2.45 8.86
CA GLU A 165 6.65 3.24 9.26
C GLU A 165 5.57 3.26 8.17
N ASP A 166 4.31 3.43 8.51
CA ASP A 166 3.15 3.49 7.59
C ASP A 166 2.77 4.90 7.12
N ALA A 167 3.27 5.94 7.81
CA ALA A 167 2.95 7.34 7.63
C ALA A 167 4.19 8.19 7.29
N ALA A 168 4.26 8.63 6.03
CA ALA A 168 5.39 9.43 5.51
C ALA A 168 5.76 10.67 6.36
N ARG A 169 4.78 11.28 7.06
CA ARG A 169 5.03 12.42 7.97
C ARG A 169 5.98 12.07 9.12
N ASN A 170 5.95 10.82 9.60
CA ASN A 170 6.78 10.33 10.69
C ASN A 170 8.22 10.02 10.20
N LEU A 171 8.39 9.73 8.91
CA LEU A 171 9.71 9.46 8.34
C LEU A 171 10.57 10.72 8.12
N ARG A 172 9.95 11.90 7.95
CA ARG A 172 10.67 13.19 7.78
C ARG A 172 11.69 13.50 8.88
N PRO A 173 11.31 13.53 10.19
CA PRO A 173 12.28 13.79 11.26
C PRO A 173 13.36 12.71 11.35
N ALA A 174 13.03 11.44 11.11
CA ALA A 174 13.99 10.35 11.07
C ALA A 174 15.05 10.56 9.97
N LYS A 175 14.60 10.93 8.77
CA LYS A 175 15.49 11.27 7.66
C LYS A 175 16.38 12.46 7.98
N ALA A 176 15.83 13.50 8.59
CA ALA A 176 16.60 14.69 9.01
C ALA A 176 17.68 14.38 10.06
N LEU A 177 17.49 13.31 10.85
CA LEU A 177 18.49 12.80 11.79
C LEU A 177 19.48 11.81 11.16
N GLY A 178 19.35 11.53 9.86
CA GLY A 178 20.25 10.66 9.10
C GLY A 178 19.86 9.18 9.07
N MET A 179 18.67 8.81 9.55
CA MET A 179 18.17 7.44 9.46
C MET A 179 17.86 7.08 8.00
N THR A 180 17.97 5.78 7.69
CA THR A 180 17.40 5.23 6.46
C THR A 180 15.92 4.94 6.69
N THR A 181 15.04 5.32 5.76
CA THR A 181 13.59 5.26 5.98
C THR A 181 12.87 4.32 5.02
N VAL A 182 11.97 3.49 5.55
CA VAL A 182 11.15 2.53 4.79
C VAL A 182 9.68 2.83 5.08
N LEU A 183 8.93 3.20 4.04
CA LEU A 183 7.48 3.42 4.11
C LEU A 183 6.73 2.14 3.74
N VAL A 184 5.76 1.74 4.56
CA VAL A 184 4.90 0.57 4.34
C VAL A 184 3.52 1.02 3.87
N ASP A 185 3.05 0.45 2.77
CA ASP A 185 1.67 0.55 2.28
C ASP A 185 1.10 1.99 2.25
N ALA A 186 1.90 2.93 1.76
CA ALA A 186 1.50 4.32 1.64
C ALA A 186 2.22 5.04 0.51
N GLU A 187 1.61 6.13 0.05
CA GLU A 187 2.19 7.00 -0.97
C GLU A 187 3.47 7.68 -0.46
N PRO A 188 4.58 7.64 -1.23
CA PRO A 188 5.83 8.24 -0.81
C PRO A 188 5.69 9.75 -0.63
N GLY A 189 6.43 10.27 0.34
CA GLY A 189 6.58 11.70 0.57
C GLY A 189 8.04 12.08 0.76
N GLU A 190 8.27 13.36 1.03
CA GLU A 190 9.57 13.84 1.47
C GLU A 190 10.04 13.03 2.71
N GLY A 191 11.31 12.62 2.71
CA GLY A 191 11.90 11.86 3.82
C GLY A 191 11.81 10.34 3.69
N VAL A 192 11.39 9.79 2.54
CA VAL A 192 11.26 8.35 2.28
C VAL A 192 12.39 7.85 1.36
N ASP A 193 13.16 6.84 1.80
CA ASP A 193 14.20 6.20 0.98
C ASP A 193 13.69 4.97 0.23
N PHE A 194 12.85 4.16 0.88
CA PHE A 194 12.27 2.92 0.33
C PHE A 194 10.78 2.88 0.57
N VAL A 195 10.05 2.25 -0.34
CA VAL A 195 8.61 1.97 -0.20
C VAL A 195 8.41 0.47 -0.40
N VAL A 196 7.61 -0.13 0.45
CA VAL A 196 7.18 -1.54 0.35
C VAL A 196 5.66 -1.61 0.44
N GLU A 197 5.05 -2.56 -0.26
CA GLU A 197 3.60 -2.79 -0.20
C GLU A 197 3.20 -3.54 1.08
N SER A 198 4.15 -4.23 1.70
CA SER A 198 3.94 -4.98 2.94
C SER A 198 5.19 -4.96 3.80
N VAL A 199 5.00 -4.94 5.13
CA VAL A 199 6.10 -5.10 6.10
C VAL A 199 6.89 -6.39 5.86
N LEU A 200 6.29 -7.42 5.26
CA LEU A 200 6.96 -8.67 4.92
C LEU A 200 8.11 -8.51 3.91
N GLU A 201 8.13 -7.42 3.15
CA GLU A 201 9.20 -7.12 2.19
C GLU A 201 10.41 -6.43 2.80
N VAL A 202 10.31 -5.96 4.06
CA VAL A 202 11.39 -5.23 4.74
C VAL A 202 12.66 -6.07 4.83
N GLY A 203 12.56 -7.38 5.09
CA GLY A 203 13.72 -8.27 5.12
C GLY A 203 14.54 -8.24 3.84
N ARG A 204 13.88 -8.13 2.67
CA ARG A 204 14.54 -8.00 1.37
C ARG A 204 15.27 -6.67 1.24
N VAL A 205 14.64 -5.57 1.66
CA VAL A 205 15.23 -4.22 1.63
C VAL A 205 16.51 -4.20 2.49
N VAL A 206 16.45 -4.76 3.70
CA VAL A 206 17.62 -4.85 4.59
C VAL A 206 18.73 -5.72 3.98
N ALA A 207 18.39 -6.88 3.42
CA ALA A 207 19.36 -7.76 2.78
C ALA A 207 20.10 -7.06 1.62
N GLN A 208 19.40 -6.25 0.83
CA GLN A 208 19.99 -5.45 -0.25
C GLN A 208 20.97 -4.39 0.28
N MET A 209 20.66 -3.75 1.40
CA MET A 209 21.55 -2.76 2.03
C MET A 209 22.82 -3.40 2.57
N LEU A 210 22.72 -4.58 3.17
CA LEU A 210 23.85 -5.26 3.80
C LEU A 210 24.76 -5.96 2.78
N ASN A 211 24.23 -6.41 1.64
CA ASN A 211 25.00 -7.10 0.60
C ASN A 211 24.82 -6.48 -0.81
N PRO A 212 25.47 -5.34 -1.09
CA PRO A 212 25.36 -4.66 -2.39
C PRO A 212 25.89 -5.46 -3.58
N LYS A 213 26.71 -6.51 -3.35
CA LYS A 213 27.38 -7.30 -4.41
C LYS A 213 26.54 -8.45 -4.99
N ALA A 214 25.36 -8.76 -4.43
CA ALA A 214 24.48 -9.84 -4.91
C ALA A 214 23.61 -9.46 -6.14
N GLN A 215 24.02 -8.46 -6.91
CA GLN A 215 23.20 -7.71 -7.87
C GLN A 215 23.02 -8.33 -9.27
N ASN A 216 23.50 -9.54 -9.58
CA ASN A 216 23.51 -10.05 -10.97
C ASN A 216 22.38 -11.03 -11.36
N SER A 217 21.19 -10.93 -10.77
CA SER A 217 19.97 -11.48 -11.37
C SER A 217 18.74 -10.65 -10.96
N THR A 218 18.35 -9.73 -11.85
CA THR A 218 17.17 -8.84 -11.81
C THR A 218 15.83 -9.60 -11.63
N PRO A 219 14.77 -8.96 -11.08
CA PRO A 219 14.17 -7.71 -11.57
C PRO A 219 14.49 -6.48 -10.72
N LYS A 220 14.63 -5.35 -11.42
CA LYS A 220 15.05 -4.03 -10.94
C LYS A 220 14.37 -3.64 -9.61
N SER A 221 15.18 -3.39 -8.57
CA SER A 221 14.78 -2.49 -7.49
C SER A 221 14.45 -1.15 -8.14
N ARG A 222 13.19 -0.71 -8.04
CA ARG A 222 12.78 0.61 -8.51
C ARG A 222 13.42 1.63 -7.57
N VAL A 223 14.63 2.08 -7.90
CA VAL A 223 15.05 3.43 -7.54
C VAL A 223 13.91 4.32 -8.01
N SER A 224 13.31 5.07 -7.09
CA SER A 224 12.20 5.97 -7.37
C SER A 224 12.68 7.08 -8.31
N THR A 225 12.73 6.78 -9.61
CA THR A 225 12.47 7.78 -10.63
C THR A 225 10.98 8.05 -10.54
N ASP A 226 10.59 9.30 -10.39
CA ASP A 226 9.22 9.73 -10.59
C ASP A 226 8.67 9.03 -11.85
N LYS A 227 7.65 8.19 -11.67
CA LYS A 227 7.03 7.41 -12.75
C LYS A 227 6.01 8.25 -13.49
N VAL A 228 5.73 9.46 -13.01
CA VAL A 228 4.88 10.42 -13.68
C VAL A 228 5.62 10.94 -14.89
N VAL A 229 5.07 10.62 -16.06
CA VAL A 229 5.50 11.15 -17.35
C VAL A 229 4.32 11.84 -18.00
N SER A 230 4.58 12.70 -18.98
CA SER A 230 3.52 13.28 -19.80
C SER A 230 2.76 12.19 -20.57
N LEU A 231 1.53 12.49 -20.99
CA LEU A 231 0.73 11.55 -21.81
C LEU A 231 1.42 11.20 -23.13
N ALA A 232 2.20 12.13 -23.70
CA ALA A 232 2.97 11.90 -24.91
C ALA A 232 4.12 10.90 -24.67
N GLU A 233 4.86 11.08 -23.57
CA GLU A 233 5.91 10.14 -23.17
C GLU A 233 5.33 8.76 -22.85
N ALA A 234 4.22 8.69 -22.11
CA ALA A 234 3.54 7.43 -21.84
C ALA A 234 3.07 6.74 -23.14
N ALA A 235 2.47 7.50 -24.07
CA ALA A 235 2.00 6.95 -25.33
C ALA A 235 3.17 6.45 -26.20
N ALA A 236 4.35 7.06 -26.12
CA ALA A 236 5.55 6.64 -26.84
C ALA A 236 6.13 5.30 -26.34
N LEU A 237 5.76 4.86 -25.12
CA LEU A 237 6.18 3.56 -24.59
C LEU A 237 5.44 2.37 -25.19
N VAL A 238 4.35 2.61 -25.92
CA VAL A 238 3.56 1.56 -26.57
C VAL A 238 4.13 1.27 -27.96
N HIS A 239 4.43 0.03 -28.26
CA HIS A 239 4.99 -0.43 -29.53
C HIS A 239 3.99 -1.32 -30.28
N ASP A 240 4.32 -1.62 -31.53
CA ASP A 240 3.53 -2.55 -32.35
C ASP A 240 3.49 -3.94 -31.69
N GLY A 241 2.33 -4.58 -31.68
CA GLY A 241 2.15 -5.92 -31.10
C GLY A 241 2.02 -5.94 -29.57
N ASP A 242 2.12 -4.80 -28.89
CA ASP A 242 2.02 -4.76 -27.42
C ASP A 242 0.62 -5.17 -26.94
N THR A 243 0.58 -5.78 -25.75
CA THR A 243 -0.65 -5.98 -24.99
C THR A 243 -0.89 -4.78 -24.08
N LEU A 244 -1.96 -4.05 -24.34
CA LEU A 244 -2.34 -2.84 -23.62
C LEU A 244 -3.55 -3.13 -22.71
N ALA A 245 -3.32 -3.04 -21.40
CA ALA A 245 -4.38 -3.14 -20.41
C ALA A 245 -4.93 -1.75 -20.07
N LEU A 246 -6.23 -1.55 -20.29
CA LEU A 246 -6.90 -0.28 -19.98
C LEU A 246 -7.81 -0.46 -18.77
N GLY A 247 -7.61 0.38 -17.75
CA GLY A 247 -8.38 0.37 -16.52
C GLY A 247 -9.78 0.99 -16.65
N GLY A 248 -10.44 1.11 -15.50
CA GLY A 248 -11.81 1.60 -15.39
C GLY A 248 -12.86 0.50 -15.54
N MET A 249 -14.13 0.88 -15.50
CA MET A 249 -15.26 -0.04 -15.62
C MET A 249 -16.28 0.56 -16.57
N THR A 250 -16.60 -0.16 -17.65
CA THR A 250 -17.45 0.24 -18.79
C THR A 250 -17.27 1.68 -19.29
N LEU A 251 -17.96 2.66 -18.72
CA LEU A 251 -17.88 4.08 -19.13
C LEU A 251 -17.19 4.95 -18.06
N TYR A 252 -16.86 4.38 -16.91
CA TYR A 252 -16.40 5.09 -15.72
C TYR A 252 -14.88 5.02 -15.57
N ARG A 253 -14.28 6.19 -15.27
CA ARG A 253 -12.85 6.36 -14.99
C ARG A 253 -11.94 5.80 -16.09
N ARG A 254 -12.37 5.96 -17.34
CA ARG A 254 -11.60 5.51 -18.51
C ARG A 254 -10.40 6.41 -18.79
N PRO A 255 -9.24 5.86 -19.19
CA PRO A 255 -8.02 6.63 -19.47
C PRO A 255 -8.09 7.32 -20.85
N VAL A 256 -9.16 8.08 -21.12
CA VAL A 256 -9.43 8.70 -22.43
C VAL A 256 -8.33 9.67 -22.85
N ALA A 257 -7.74 10.39 -21.89
CA ALA A 257 -6.65 11.31 -22.18
C ALA A 257 -5.40 10.59 -22.74
N PHE A 258 -5.11 9.39 -22.21
CA PHE A 258 -4.03 8.54 -22.73
C PHE A 258 -4.37 7.96 -24.10
N VAL A 259 -5.60 7.46 -24.28
CA VAL A 259 -6.07 6.99 -25.60
C VAL A 259 -5.98 8.09 -26.65
N ARG A 260 -6.38 9.31 -26.31
CA ARG A 260 -6.24 10.47 -27.20
C ARG A 260 -4.78 10.74 -27.56
N ALA A 261 -3.86 10.66 -26.59
CA ALA A 261 -2.44 10.85 -26.85
C ALA A 261 -1.88 9.76 -27.78
N LEU A 262 -2.32 8.50 -27.61
CA LEU A 262 -1.93 7.39 -28.48
C LEU A 262 -2.39 7.59 -29.93
N LEU A 263 -3.65 8.01 -30.11
CA LEU A 263 -4.24 8.33 -31.42
C LEU A 263 -3.60 9.55 -32.09
N GLN A 264 -3.01 10.46 -31.31
CA GLN A 264 -2.36 11.68 -31.80
C GLN A 264 -0.87 11.50 -32.16
N ARG A 265 -0.31 10.31 -31.96
CA ARG A 265 1.07 10.03 -32.37
C ARG A 265 1.23 10.19 -33.89
N GLU A 266 2.36 10.74 -34.31
CA GLU A 266 2.72 10.77 -35.73
C GLU A 266 2.80 9.36 -36.33
N GLN A 267 3.27 8.41 -35.53
CA GLN A 267 3.31 6.98 -35.85
C GLN A 267 2.58 6.21 -34.72
N PRO A 268 1.25 6.05 -34.83
CA PRO A 268 0.46 5.25 -33.89
C PRO A 268 0.86 3.76 -33.98
N PRO A 269 0.87 3.04 -32.85
CA PRO A 269 1.20 1.62 -32.85
C PRO A 269 0.11 0.81 -33.55
N ARG A 270 0.49 -0.36 -34.07
CA ARG A 270 -0.40 -1.28 -34.78
C ARG A 270 -0.43 -2.65 -34.11
N ASP A 271 -1.45 -3.42 -34.47
CA ASP A 271 -1.61 -4.81 -34.03
C ASP A 271 -1.61 -4.97 -32.50
N LEU A 272 -2.20 -4.00 -31.80
CA LEU A 272 -2.31 -4.07 -30.35
C LEU A 272 -3.26 -5.19 -29.92
N THR A 273 -2.94 -5.82 -28.79
CA THR A 273 -3.87 -6.66 -28.03
C THR A 273 -4.46 -5.85 -26.89
N LEU A 274 -5.76 -5.58 -26.88
CA LEU A 274 -6.40 -4.98 -25.70
C LEU A 274 -6.73 -6.06 -24.67
N LEU A 275 -6.32 -5.84 -23.43
CA LEU A 275 -6.64 -6.70 -22.27
C LEU A 275 -7.50 -5.90 -21.29
N CYS A 276 -8.82 -6.10 -21.34
CA CYS A 276 -9.76 -5.33 -20.53
C CYS A 276 -10.71 -6.28 -19.81
N PHE A 277 -11.07 -6.00 -18.56
CA PHE A 277 -12.17 -6.71 -17.91
C PHE A 277 -13.49 -6.34 -18.61
N THR A 278 -13.81 -5.06 -18.55
CA THR A 278 -14.88 -4.47 -19.36
C THR A 278 -14.23 -3.46 -20.30
N ALA A 279 -14.49 -3.54 -21.60
CA ALA A 279 -14.02 -2.59 -22.59
C ALA A 279 -15.13 -1.57 -22.92
N GLY A 280 -14.76 -0.30 -23.01
CA GLY A 280 -15.68 0.82 -23.22
C GLY A 280 -15.39 1.62 -24.48
N PHE A 281 -15.87 2.86 -24.49
CA PHE A 281 -15.71 3.78 -25.63
C PHE A 281 -14.24 4.10 -25.92
N GLU A 282 -13.36 4.12 -24.92
CA GLU A 282 -11.92 4.34 -25.12
C GLU A 282 -11.28 3.20 -25.90
N SER A 283 -11.72 1.96 -25.64
CA SER A 283 -11.30 0.76 -26.38
C SER A 283 -11.90 0.77 -27.79
N ASP A 284 -13.18 1.17 -27.92
CA ASP A 284 -13.87 1.27 -29.21
C ASP A 284 -13.20 2.27 -30.16
N LEU A 285 -12.71 3.40 -29.62
CA LEU A 285 -11.96 4.40 -30.38
C LEU A 285 -10.65 3.83 -30.95
N LEU A 286 -9.92 3.00 -30.18
CA LEU A 286 -8.70 2.36 -30.65
C LEU A 286 -8.97 1.32 -31.73
N VAL A 287 -10.06 0.55 -31.58
CA VAL A 287 -10.53 -0.39 -32.61
C VAL A 287 -10.91 0.35 -33.89
N GLY A 288 -11.70 1.42 -33.78
CA GLY A 288 -12.13 2.24 -34.93
C GLY A 288 -10.97 2.94 -35.64
N ALA A 289 -9.89 3.25 -34.92
CA ALA A 289 -8.65 3.77 -35.50
C ALA A 289 -7.78 2.70 -36.17
N GLY A 290 -8.17 1.43 -36.12
CA GLY A 290 -7.43 0.32 -36.73
C GLY A 290 -6.11 -0.01 -36.03
N LEU A 291 -5.96 0.39 -34.75
CA LEU A 291 -4.72 0.13 -34.00
C LEU A 291 -4.71 -1.25 -33.34
N VAL A 292 -5.86 -1.91 -33.25
CA VAL A 292 -6.08 -3.13 -32.47
C VAL A 292 -6.28 -4.32 -33.40
N GLY A 293 -5.45 -5.36 -33.26
CA GLY A 293 -5.60 -6.63 -33.97
C GLY A 293 -6.37 -7.69 -33.16
N ARG A 294 -6.32 -7.58 -31.82
CA ARG A 294 -6.94 -8.55 -30.92
C ARG A 294 -7.55 -7.87 -29.68
N VAL A 295 -8.67 -8.41 -29.19
CA VAL A 295 -9.21 -8.07 -27.87
C VAL A 295 -9.36 -9.32 -27.01
N ARG A 296 -9.01 -9.20 -25.73
CA ARG A 296 -9.24 -10.19 -24.68
C ARG A 296 -10.10 -9.54 -23.59
N THR A 297 -11.37 -9.91 -23.51
CA THR A 297 -12.32 -9.25 -22.61
C THR A 297 -13.52 -10.13 -22.28
N CYS A 298 -14.15 -9.89 -21.12
CA CYS A 298 -15.44 -10.51 -20.79
C CYS A 298 -16.65 -9.64 -21.17
N TYR A 299 -16.41 -8.38 -21.53
CA TYR A 299 -17.46 -7.47 -21.99
C TYR A 299 -16.88 -6.39 -22.91
N PHE A 300 -17.59 -6.07 -24.00
CA PHE A 300 -17.28 -4.91 -24.85
C PHE A 300 -18.59 -4.21 -25.24
N GLY A 301 -18.80 -3.00 -24.77
CA GLY A 301 -20.03 -2.27 -25.03
C GLY A 301 -20.09 -0.91 -24.36
N LEU A 302 -21.20 -0.21 -24.59
CA LEU A 302 -21.43 1.13 -24.08
C LEU A 302 -22.59 1.16 -23.07
N GLU A 303 -22.84 0.05 -22.37
CA GLU A 303 -23.91 -0.07 -21.36
C GLU A 303 -25.27 0.41 -21.90
N ALA A 304 -25.86 1.42 -21.27
CA ALA A 304 -27.16 1.99 -21.62
C ALA A 304 -27.17 2.65 -23.01
N PHE A 305 -26.01 2.92 -23.61
CA PHE A 305 -25.89 3.46 -24.96
C PHE A 305 -25.77 2.38 -26.04
N GLY A 306 -25.80 1.10 -25.64
CA GLY A 306 -25.88 -0.04 -26.56
C GLY A 306 -24.52 -0.62 -26.96
N LEU A 307 -24.47 -1.18 -28.17
CA LEU A 307 -23.26 -1.82 -28.69
C LEU A 307 -22.19 -0.77 -29.03
N ALA A 308 -20.94 -1.13 -28.79
CA ALA A 308 -19.79 -0.35 -29.23
C ALA A 308 -19.67 -0.50 -30.77
N PRO A 309 -19.92 0.57 -31.56
CA PRO A 309 -20.14 0.44 -33.00
C PRO A 309 -18.89 -0.01 -33.77
N MET A 310 -17.70 0.47 -33.39
CA MET A 310 -16.46 0.14 -34.13
C MET A 310 -16.06 -1.31 -33.87
N PHE A 311 -16.15 -1.74 -32.61
CA PHE A 311 -15.96 -3.12 -32.21
C PHE A 311 -16.97 -4.05 -32.89
N ALA A 312 -18.27 -3.74 -32.82
CA ALA A 312 -19.31 -4.57 -33.42
C ALA A 312 -19.09 -4.74 -34.92
N GLN A 313 -18.71 -3.67 -35.61
CA GLN A 313 -18.36 -3.72 -37.03
C GLN A 313 -17.13 -4.58 -37.28
N ALA A 314 -16.03 -4.37 -36.55
CA ALA A 314 -14.77 -5.09 -36.76
C ALA A 314 -14.89 -6.59 -36.42
N ALA A 315 -15.59 -6.93 -35.34
CA ALA A 315 -15.87 -8.30 -34.96
C ALA A 315 -16.76 -9.01 -35.99
N THR A 316 -17.83 -8.35 -36.46
CA THR A 316 -18.72 -8.91 -37.50
C THR A 316 -18.00 -9.10 -38.83
N ALA A 317 -17.11 -8.18 -39.18
CA ALA A 317 -16.30 -8.25 -40.40
C ALA A 317 -15.16 -9.28 -40.32
N GLY A 318 -14.87 -9.84 -39.13
CA GLY A 318 -13.75 -10.76 -38.92
C GLY A 318 -12.38 -10.10 -39.04
N THR A 319 -12.31 -8.77 -38.92
CA THR A 319 -11.05 -8.01 -39.00
C THR A 319 -10.40 -7.81 -37.62
N LEU A 320 -11.09 -8.22 -36.56
CA LEU A 320 -10.61 -8.15 -35.18
C LEU A 320 -10.73 -9.55 -34.55
N GLU A 321 -9.64 -10.04 -33.99
CA GLU A 321 -9.67 -11.29 -33.22
C GLU A 321 -10.29 -11.04 -31.85
N VAL A 322 -11.41 -11.72 -31.56
CA VAL A 322 -12.09 -11.63 -30.27
C VAL A 322 -11.82 -12.90 -29.47
N VAL A 323 -11.10 -12.74 -28.37
CA VAL A 323 -10.83 -13.81 -27.41
C VAL A 323 -11.76 -13.60 -26.22
N GLU A 324 -12.76 -14.46 -26.11
CA GLU A 324 -13.70 -14.42 -25.00
C GLU A 324 -13.02 -14.79 -23.69
N GLU A 325 -13.22 -13.96 -22.68
CA GLU A 325 -12.70 -14.14 -21.33
C GLU A 325 -13.82 -14.08 -20.30
N THR A 326 -13.52 -14.52 -19.08
CA THR A 326 -14.29 -14.24 -17.88
C THR A 326 -13.47 -13.32 -16.99
N GLU A 327 -14.11 -12.57 -16.08
CA GLU A 327 -13.36 -11.80 -15.08
C GLU A 327 -12.38 -12.71 -14.31
N ALA A 328 -12.79 -13.94 -14.01
CA ALA A 328 -11.95 -14.93 -13.33
C ALA A 328 -10.74 -15.35 -14.17
N SER A 329 -10.89 -15.56 -15.49
CA SER A 329 -9.75 -15.96 -16.34
C SER A 329 -8.73 -14.84 -16.51
N LEU A 330 -9.19 -13.60 -16.68
CA LEU A 330 -8.30 -12.44 -16.69
C LEU A 330 -7.57 -12.29 -15.36
N ALA A 331 -8.30 -12.33 -14.23
CA ALA A 331 -7.72 -12.20 -12.91
C ALA A 331 -6.70 -13.31 -12.61
N PHE A 332 -7.02 -14.56 -12.96
CA PHE A 332 -6.11 -15.69 -12.76
C PHE A 332 -4.91 -15.66 -13.69
N GLY A 333 -5.05 -15.24 -14.95
CA GLY A 333 -3.91 -15.05 -15.86
C GLY A 333 -2.94 -13.98 -15.37
N LEU A 334 -3.46 -12.84 -14.89
CA LEU A 334 -2.66 -11.79 -14.28
C LEU A 334 -1.96 -12.28 -13.00
N ARG A 335 -2.68 -12.98 -12.12
CA ARG A 335 -2.11 -13.58 -10.90
C ARG A 335 -1.03 -14.63 -11.20
N ALA A 336 -1.24 -15.48 -12.20
CA ALA A 336 -0.25 -16.46 -12.64
C ALA A 336 1.05 -15.77 -13.04
N THR A 337 0.93 -14.71 -13.86
CA THR A 337 2.06 -13.89 -14.31
C THR A 337 2.78 -13.23 -13.14
N LEU A 338 2.03 -12.60 -12.20
CA LEU A 338 2.60 -11.97 -11.01
C LEU A 338 3.33 -12.97 -10.10
N ALA A 339 2.78 -14.18 -9.97
CA ALA A 339 3.38 -15.25 -9.18
C ALA A 339 4.52 -16.00 -9.91
N GLY A 340 4.80 -15.66 -11.18
CA GLY A 340 5.83 -16.33 -11.99
C GLY A 340 5.51 -17.80 -12.32
N VAL A 341 4.23 -18.18 -12.35
CA VAL A 341 3.78 -19.53 -12.68
C VAL A 341 3.05 -19.53 -14.03
N GLY A 342 3.08 -20.67 -14.74
CA GLY A 342 2.49 -20.77 -16.07
C GLY A 342 0.96 -20.71 -16.10
N PHE A 343 0.28 -21.01 -14.98
CA PHE A 343 -1.18 -20.99 -14.89
C PHE A 343 -1.64 -20.85 -13.44
N MET A 344 -2.90 -20.45 -13.24
CA MET A 344 -3.61 -20.49 -11.96
C MET A 344 -4.87 -21.34 -12.10
N PRO A 345 -5.07 -22.36 -11.25
CA PRO A 345 -6.22 -23.25 -11.38
C PRO A 345 -7.52 -22.51 -11.00
N GLY A 346 -8.54 -22.63 -11.86
CA GLY A 346 -9.86 -22.07 -11.63
C GLY A 346 -10.95 -23.07 -11.99
N ARG A 347 -12.02 -23.14 -11.18
CA ARG A 347 -13.20 -23.97 -11.48
C ARG A 347 -14.27 -23.23 -12.29
N GLY A 348 -14.10 -21.92 -12.50
CA GLY A 348 -15.12 -21.04 -13.06
C GLY A 348 -15.57 -21.37 -14.49
N TRP A 349 -14.80 -22.16 -15.24
CA TRP A 349 -15.11 -22.52 -16.63
C TRP A 349 -15.78 -23.88 -16.78
N LEU A 350 -15.81 -24.68 -15.70
CA LEU A 350 -16.47 -25.98 -15.72
C LEU A 350 -17.97 -25.81 -15.96
N GLY A 351 -18.49 -26.49 -16.98
CA GLY A 351 -19.90 -26.39 -17.38
C GLY A 351 -20.23 -25.22 -18.30
N THR A 352 -19.25 -24.42 -18.71
CA THR A 352 -19.42 -23.36 -19.71
C THR A 352 -18.93 -23.81 -21.09
N ASP A 353 -19.37 -23.13 -22.15
CA ASP A 353 -18.85 -23.34 -23.51
C ASP A 353 -17.50 -22.64 -23.75
N LEU A 354 -16.93 -21.97 -22.74
CA LEU A 354 -15.67 -21.24 -22.87
C LEU A 354 -14.54 -22.14 -23.40
N LEU A 355 -14.45 -23.39 -22.94
CA LEU A 355 -13.45 -24.36 -23.42
C LEU A 355 -13.64 -24.76 -24.90
N LYS A 356 -14.81 -24.51 -25.50
CA LYS A 356 -15.04 -24.76 -26.93
C LYS A 356 -14.57 -23.60 -27.79
N VAL A 357 -14.66 -22.38 -27.27
CA VAL A 357 -14.27 -21.14 -27.96
C VAL A 357 -12.86 -20.66 -27.59
N ARG A 358 -12.21 -21.32 -26.62
CA ARG A 358 -10.83 -21.08 -26.15
C ARG A 358 -10.03 -22.38 -26.08
N PRO A 359 -9.50 -22.87 -27.22
CA PRO A 359 -8.73 -24.11 -27.28
C PRO A 359 -7.26 -23.94 -26.91
N ASP A 360 -6.78 -22.70 -26.81
CA ASP A 360 -5.48 -22.30 -26.27
C ASP A 360 -5.42 -22.47 -24.74
#